data_AF-A0A645HCZ1-F1
#
_entry.id   AF-A0A645HCZ1-F1
#
_cell.length_a   1.000
_cell.length_b   1.000
_cell.length_c   1.000
_cell.angle_alpha   90.00
_cell.angle_beta   90.00
_cell.angle_gamma   90.00
#
_symmetry.space_group_name_H-M   'P 1'
#
loop_
_entity.id
_entity.type
_entity.pdbx_description
1 polymer ?
#
loop_
_entity_poly.entity_id
_entity_poly.type
_entity_poly.pdbx_seq_one_letter_code
_entity_poly.pdbx_strand_id
1 'polypeptide(L)'
;MARKEIVTRGGFDSGTVTVGDFETTFWNEYMTLERKGERLATFPGLIMTLDAGSGLPVTTAEVKEGQNVILFVVPADRLILGDGMRCMELMQEIEPVVGKKIVEYIR
;
A
#
# COMPACT_ATOMS: atom_id res chain seq x y z
N MET A 1 -2.96 7.87 -14.65
CA MET A 1 -2.59 8.96 -13.72
C MET A 1 -3.10 8.61 -12.34
N ALA A 2 -2.39 9.03 -11.29
CA ALA A 2 -2.76 8.75 -9.91
C ALA A 2 -3.90 9.67 -9.43
N ARG A 3 -4.80 9.11 -8.62
CA ARG A 3 -5.76 9.84 -7.76
C ARG A 3 -5.49 9.47 -6.30
N LYS A 4 -5.61 10.41 -5.36
CA LYS A 4 -5.27 10.22 -3.95
C LYS A 4 -6.33 10.82 -3.02
N GLU A 5 -6.76 10.01 -2.06
CA GLU A 5 -7.59 10.45 -0.94
C GLU A 5 -6.82 10.20 0.37
N ILE A 6 -6.81 11.18 1.28
CA ILE A 6 -5.99 11.13 2.49
C ILE A 6 -6.76 11.67 3.69
N VAL A 7 -6.57 11.02 4.83
CA VAL A 7 -7.05 11.42 6.14
C VAL A 7 -5.91 11.32 7.12
N THR A 8 -5.68 12.37 7.89
CA THR A 8 -4.66 12.39 8.95
C THR A 8 -5.31 12.23 10.31
N ARG A 9 -4.91 11.20 11.08
CA ARG A 9 -5.39 10.95 12.45
C ARG A 9 -4.24 10.48 13.33
N GLY A 10 -4.12 11.05 14.53
CA GLY A 10 -3.11 10.64 15.50
C GLY A 10 -1.66 10.78 15.02
N GLY A 11 -1.39 11.66 14.05
CA GLY A 11 -0.07 11.84 13.44
C GLY A 11 0.25 10.86 12.32
N PHE A 12 -0.71 10.02 11.90
CA PHE A 12 -0.57 9.09 10.79
C PHE A 12 -1.48 9.47 9.63
N ASP A 13 -0.99 9.26 8.43
CA ASP A 13 -1.74 9.43 7.20
C ASP A 13 -2.27 8.08 6.73
N SER A 14 -3.56 8.01 6.42
CA SER A 14 -4.15 6.84 5.77
C SER A 14 -5.10 7.25 4.66
N GLY A 15 -5.35 6.34 3.73
CA GLY A 15 -6.26 6.60 2.63
C GLY A 15 -6.01 5.70 1.43
N THR A 16 -6.30 6.21 0.24
CA THR A 16 -6.22 5.46 -1.00
C THR A 16 -5.40 6.18 -2.06
N VAL A 17 -4.72 5.39 -2.91
CA VAL A 17 -4.20 5.87 -4.19
C VAL A 17 -4.72 4.96 -5.29
N THR A 18 -5.35 5.55 -6.31
CA THR A 18 -5.84 4.84 -7.49
C THR A 18 -4.94 5.13 -8.68
N VAL A 19 -4.48 4.11 -9.39
CA VAL A 19 -3.66 4.24 -10.60
C VAL A 19 -4.32 3.43 -11.73
N GLY A 20 -5.11 4.10 -12.58
CA GLY A 20 -5.92 3.39 -13.58
C GLY A 20 -6.99 2.51 -12.92
N ASP A 21 -7.02 1.22 -13.24
CA ASP A 21 -7.95 0.23 -12.64
C ASP A 21 -7.49 -0.33 -11.29
N PHE A 22 -6.33 0.11 -10.79
CA PHE A 22 -5.72 -0.41 -9.58
C PHE A 22 -6.04 0.51 -8.39
N GLU A 23 -6.58 -0.07 -7.33
CA GLU A 23 -6.86 0.58 -6.06
C GLU A 23 -5.82 0.14 -5.04
N THR A 24 -5.21 1.09 -4.34
CA THR A 24 -4.33 0.81 -3.20
C THR A 24 -4.85 1.50 -1.96
N THR A 25 -4.65 0.86 -0.81
CA THR A 25 -4.80 1.53 0.50
C THR A 25 -3.44 1.76 1.12
N PHE A 26 -3.33 2.76 1.98
CA PHE A 26 -2.11 3.01 2.75
C PHE A 26 -2.41 3.44 4.19
N TRP A 27 -1.45 3.16 5.07
CA TRP A 27 -1.32 3.75 6.39
C TRP A 27 0.17 4.06 6.59
N ASN A 28 0.55 5.30 6.25
CA ASN A 28 1.90 5.73 5.86
C ASN A 28 2.49 4.94 4.69
N GLU A 29 2.62 3.62 4.79
CA GLU A 29 3.02 2.73 3.71
C GLU A 29 1.81 2.08 3.04
N TYR A 30 1.99 1.59 1.82
CA TYR A 30 0.93 0.86 1.11
C TYR A 30 0.62 -0.47 1.78
N MET A 31 -0.66 -0.73 2.01
CA MET A 31 -1.16 -1.90 2.75
C MET A 31 -1.82 -2.93 1.84
N THR A 32 -2.55 -2.48 0.81
CA THR A 32 -3.21 -3.37 -0.16
C THR A 32 -3.06 -2.84 -1.58
N LEU A 33 -3.10 -3.76 -2.54
CA LEU A 33 -3.27 -3.50 -3.97
C LEU A 33 -4.33 -4.43 -4.52
N GLU A 34 -5.38 -3.86 -5.09
CA GLU A 34 -6.50 -4.58 -5.68
C GLU A 34 -6.75 -4.11 -7.12
N ARG A 35 -7.25 -5.01 -7.96
CA ARG A 35 -7.75 -4.68 -9.31
C ARG A 35 -9.08 -5.36 -9.52
N LYS A 36 -10.14 -4.58 -9.80
CA LYS A 36 -11.49 -5.11 -10.02
C LYS A 36 -11.97 -6.04 -8.89
N GLY A 37 -11.60 -5.74 -7.64
CA GLY A 37 -11.96 -6.50 -6.44
C GLY A 37 -11.07 -7.72 -6.14
N GLU A 38 -10.07 -8.03 -6.98
CA GLU A 38 -9.10 -9.09 -6.71
C GLU A 38 -7.87 -8.54 -5.97
N ARG A 39 -7.47 -9.17 -4.87
CA ARG A 39 -6.24 -8.83 -4.14
C ARG A 39 -5.01 -9.32 -4.90
N LEU A 40 -4.16 -8.38 -5.29
CA LEU A 40 -2.90 -8.66 -5.99
C LEU A 40 -1.69 -8.64 -5.06
N ALA A 41 -1.70 -7.77 -4.04
CA ALA A 41 -0.62 -7.69 -3.06
C ALA A 41 -1.12 -7.17 -1.71
N THR A 42 -0.46 -7.60 -0.64
CA THR A 42 -0.78 -7.23 0.74
C THR A 42 0.50 -7.06 1.54
N PHE A 43 0.52 -6.08 2.44
CA PHE A 43 1.55 -5.93 3.46
C PHE A 43 1.60 -7.20 4.35
N PRO A 44 2.78 -7.76 4.68
CA PRO A 44 4.11 -7.14 4.69
C PRO A 44 4.90 -7.24 3.37
N GLY A 45 4.27 -7.66 2.26
CA GLY A 45 4.86 -7.47 0.94
C GLY A 45 5.06 -5.98 0.63
N LEU A 46 6.12 -5.65 -0.09
CA LEU A 46 6.37 -4.28 -0.50
C LEU A 46 5.41 -3.93 -1.64
N ILE A 47 4.66 -2.85 -1.46
CA ILE A 47 3.93 -2.16 -2.52
C ILE A 47 4.50 -0.73 -2.55
N MET A 48 4.88 -0.26 -3.73
CA MET A 48 5.55 1.03 -3.90
C MET A 48 5.10 1.70 -5.20
N THR A 49 5.09 3.03 -5.21
CA THR A 49 4.98 3.81 -6.44
C THR A 49 6.36 4.27 -6.91
N LEU A 50 6.62 4.15 -8.20
CA LEU A 50 7.78 4.74 -8.86
C LEU A 50 7.30 5.84 -9.79
N ASP A 51 8.03 6.96 -9.88
CA ASP A 51 7.79 7.96 -10.91
C ASP A 51 8.07 7.35 -12.28
N ALA A 52 7.12 7.45 -13.21
CA ALA A 52 7.22 6.74 -14.49
C ALA A 52 8.29 7.30 -15.43
N GLY A 53 8.73 8.56 -15.23
CA GLY A 53 9.77 9.18 -16.04
C GLY A 53 11.18 8.87 -15.53
N SER A 54 11.39 9.00 -14.23
CA SER A 54 12.72 8.83 -13.60
C SER A 54 12.98 7.41 -13.07
N GLY A 55 11.94 6.61 -12.83
CA GLY A 55 12.04 5.31 -12.19
C GLY A 55 12.36 5.37 -10.68
N LEU A 56 12.39 6.57 -10.10
CA LEU A 56 12.69 6.75 -8.67
C LEU A 56 11.46 6.46 -7.81
N PRO A 57 11.64 5.91 -6.59
CA PRO A 57 10.56 5.76 -5.63
C PRO A 57 9.88 7.08 -5.29
N VAL A 58 8.57 7.03 -5.17
CA VAL A 58 7.72 8.13 -4.71
C VAL A 58 6.90 7.56 -3.55
N THR A 59 7.00 8.17 -2.37
CA THR A 59 6.24 7.72 -1.21
C THR A 59 4.76 8.06 -1.34
N THR A 60 3.91 7.39 -0.55
CA THR A 60 2.47 7.71 -0.46
C THR A 60 2.24 9.20 -0.19
N ALA A 61 3.07 9.83 0.66
CA ALA A 61 3.01 11.24 0.99
C ALA A 61 3.32 12.14 -0.23
N GLU A 62 4.29 11.75 -1.05
CA GLU A 62 4.76 12.51 -2.20
C GLU A 62 3.92 12.33 -3.46
N VAL A 63 3.15 11.24 -3.58
CA VAL A 63 2.24 11.02 -4.73
C VAL A 63 1.26 12.17 -4.84
N LYS A 64 1.21 12.78 -6.03
CA LYS A 64 0.30 13.88 -6.38
C LYS A 64 -0.81 13.41 -7.32
N GLU A 65 -1.96 14.05 -7.21
CA GLU A 65 -3.04 13.97 -8.19
C GLU A 65 -2.51 14.21 -9.61
N GLY A 66 -2.91 13.37 -10.56
CA GLY A 66 -2.46 13.45 -11.95
C GLY A 66 -1.07 12.88 -12.22
N GLN A 67 -0.27 12.54 -11.19
CA GLN A 67 1.09 12.06 -11.40
C GLN A 67 1.11 10.73 -12.17
N ASN A 68 2.05 10.59 -13.10
CA ASN A 68 2.26 9.34 -13.81
C ASN A 68 3.22 8.45 -13.01
N VAL A 69 2.69 7.37 -12.46
CA VAL A 69 3.43 6.45 -11.59
C VAL A 69 3.27 5.01 -12.04
N ILE A 70 4.24 4.18 -11.67
CA ILE A 70 4.23 2.72 -11.84
C ILE A 70 4.03 2.11 -10.46
N LEU A 71 3.13 1.12 -10.36
CA LEU A 71 3.00 0.29 -9.16
C LEU A 71 4.00 -0.86 -9.22
N PHE A 72 4.81 -0.98 -8.18
CA PHE A 72 5.85 -2.01 -8.03
C PHE A 72 5.54 -2.85 -6.80
N VAL A 73 5.64 -4.18 -6.94
CA VAL A 73 5.33 -5.13 -5.88
C VAL A 73 6.46 -6.13 -5.69
N VAL A 74 6.83 -6.38 -4.44
CA VAL A 74 7.70 -7.49 -4.05
C VAL A 74 6.99 -8.34 -2.99
N PRO A 75 6.77 -9.65 -3.25
CA PRO A 75 6.20 -10.56 -2.27
C PRO A 75 7.01 -10.64 -0.97
N ALA A 76 6.32 -10.86 0.15
CA ALA A 76 6.94 -10.92 1.49
C ALA A 76 8.03 -12.00 1.61
N ASP A 77 7.87 -13.15 0.94
CA ASP A 77 8.83 -14.27 0.93
C ASP A 77 10.13 -13.97 0.16
N ARG A 78 10.17 -12.84 -0.57
CA ARG A 78 11.35 -12.31 -1.26
C ARG A 78 12.04 -11.19 -0.50
N LEU A 79 11.56 -10.83 0.69
CA LEU A 79 12.07 -9.72 1.49
C LEU A 79 12.74 -10.21 2.78
N ILE A 80 13.75 -9.47 3.22
CA ILE A 80 14.30 -9.62 4.57
C ILE A 80 13.40 -8.83 5.51
N LEU A 81 12.52 -9.53 6.22
CA LEU A 81 11.53 -8.94 7.12
C LEU A 81 11.94 -9.11 8.59
N GLY A 82 11.78 -8.04 9.36
CA GLY A 82 11.90 -8.08 10.83
C GLY A 82 10.77 -8.86 11.49
N ASP A 83 10.99 -9.33 12.72
CA ASP A 83 10.06 -10.25 13.40
C ASP A 83 8.67 -9.66 13.67
N GLY A 84 8.56 -8.33 13.81
CA GLY A 84 7.27 -7.65 13.93
C GLY A 84 6.36 -7.90 12.72
N MET A 85 6.92 -8.16 11.54
CA MET A 85 6.15 -8.46 10.33
C MET A 85 5.48 -9.84 10.36
N ARG A 86 5.80 -10.68 11.37
CA ARG A 86 5.24 -12.01 11.59
C ARG A 86 4.21 -12.04 12.72
N CYS A 87 3.99 -10.91 13.42
CA CYS A 87 3.03 -10.80 14.51
C CYS A 87 1.64 -10.47 13.94
N MET A 88 0.74 -11.47 13.93
CA MET A 88 -0.60 -11.31 13.36
C MET A 88 -1.46 -10.32 14.14
N GLU A 89 -1.22 -10.17 15.44
CA GLU A 89 -1.89 -9.17 16.27
C GLU A 89 -1.59 -7.76 15.76
N LEU A 90 -0.33 -7.45 15.42
CA LEU A 90 0.03 -6.16 14.84
C LEU A 90 -0.56 -5.96 13.43
N MET A 91 -0.64 -7.03 12.62
CA MET A 91 -1.23 -6.97 11.28
C MET A 91 -2.74 -6.70 11.33
N GLN A 92 -3.42 -7.24 12.33
CA GLN A 92 -4.87 -7.07 12.51
C GLN A 92 -5.25 -5.61 12.79
N GLU A 93 -4.38 -4.85 13.46
CA GLU A 93 -4.60 -3.42 13.75
C GLU A 93 -4.65 -2.55 12.48
N ILE A 94 -4.14 -3.03 11.35
CA ILE A 94 -4.20 -2.32 10.06
C ILE A 94 -5.62 -2.31 9.50
N GLU A 95 -6.39 -3.40 9.70
CA GLU A 95 -7.73 -3.58 9.11
C GLU A 95 -8.71 -2.44 9.42
N PRO A 96 -8.88 -1.99 10.68
CA PRO A 96 -9.79 -0.87 10.98
C PRO A 96 -9.32 0.47 10.40
N VAL A 97 -8.02 0.63 10.11
CA VAL A 97 -7.46 1.87 9.56
C VAL A 97 -7.72 1.98 8.07
N VAL A 98 -7.53 0.88 7.32
CA VAL A 98 -7.65 0.87 5.85
C VAL A 98 -8.97 0.30 5.34
N GLY A 99 -9.79 -0.29 6.23
CA GLY A 99 -11.10 -0.86 5.89
C GLY A 99 -11.04 -2.13 5.03
N LYS A 100 -9.91 -2.85 5.02
CA LYS A 100 -9.69 -4.07 4.21
C LYS A 100 -9.12 -5.17 5.09
N LYS A 101 -9.42 -6.43 4.75
CA LYS A 101 -8.80 -7.59 5.38
C LYS A 101 -7.32 -7.70 5.01
N ILE A 102 -6.47 -7.88 6.02
CA ILE A 102 -5.01 -8.00 5.88
C ILE A 102 -4.58 -9.42 6.24
N VAL A 103 -4.93 -9.89 7.45
CA VAL A 103 -4.47 -11.17 7.99
C VAL A 103 -4.88 -12.35 7.11
N GLU A 104 -6.09 -12.30 6.53
CA GLU A 104 -6.61 -13.32 5.60
C GLU A 104 -5.74 -13.52 4.34
N TYR A 105 -4.94 -12.51 3.98
CA TYR A 105 -4.13 -12.49 2.76
C TYR A 105 -2.63 -12.68 3.01
N ILE A 106 -2.21 -12.84 4.28
CA ILE A 106 -0.83 -13.19 4.63
C ILE A 106 -0.67 -14.70 4.54
N ARG A 107 0.37 -15.16 3.83
CA ARG A 107 0.70 -16.58 3.63
C ARG A 107 1.87 -17.01 4.50
#